data_AF-A0A4S2IY98-F1
#
_entry.id   AF-A0A4S2IY98-F1
#
_cell.length_a   1.000
_cell.length_b   1.000
_cell.length_c   1.000
_cell.angle_alpha   90.00
_cell.angle_beta   90.00
_cell.angle_gamma   90.00
#
_symmetry.space_group_name_H-M   'P 1'
#
loop_
_entity.id
_entity.type
_entity.pdbx_description
1 polymer ?
#
loop_
_entity_poly.entity_id
_entity_poly.type
_entity_poly.pdbx_seq_one_letter_code
_entity_poly.pdbx_strand_id
1 'polypeptide(L)' 'MISVESGFADVGTLQRRSRARILNEAFVTGDPLKLMRLFGITEQTAMRYVGVAHPERTAKLHR' A
#
# COMPACT_ATOMS: atom_id res chain seq x y z
N MET A 1 -11.04 -15.11 35.11
CA MET A 1 -10.44 -13.90 34.53
C MET A 1 -9.85 -14.30 33.19
N ILE A 2 -10.55 -14.06 32.07
CA ILE A 2 -10.06 -14.37 30.72
C ILE A 2 -9.64 -13.04 30.11
N SER A 3 -8.34 -12.85 29.96
CA SER A 3 -7.74 -11.67 29.34
C SER A 3 -7.99 -11.73 27.83
N VAL A 4 -8.91 -10.89 27.35
CA VAL A 4 -9.26 -10.73 25.93
C VAL A 4 -8.39 -9.69 25.19
N GLU A 5 -7.22 -9.34 25.73
CA GLU A 5 -6.41 -8.20 25.26
C GLU A 5 -5.23 -8.59 24.35
N SER A 6 -5.25 -9.78 23.72
CA SER A 6 -4.11 -10.24 22.89
C SER A 6 -4.39 -10.31 21.38
N GLY A 7 -5.58 -9.87 20.92
CA GLY A 7 -5.93 -9.86 19.50
C GLY A 7 -5.60 -8.58 18.72
N PHE A 8 -5.35 -7.44 19.40
CA PHE A 8 -5.28 -6.13 18.72
C PHE A 8 -3.87 -5.75 18.22
N ALA A 9 -2.81 -6.29 18.82
CA ALA A 9 -1.43 -5.96 18.44
C ALA A 9 -0.98 -6.65 17.12
N ASP A 10 -1.59 -7.79 16.77
CA ASP A 10 -1.25 -8.56 15.57
C ASP A 10 -1.86 -7.96 14.30
N VAL A 11 -3.14 -7.56 14.35
CA VAL A 11 -3.85 -7.01 13.18
C VAL A 11 -3.20 -5.72 12.68
N GLY A 12 -2.70 -4.86 13.57
CA GLY A 12 -2.00 -3.64 13.20
C GLY A 12 -0.61 -3.89 12.58
N THR A 13 0.06 -4.96 13.00
CA THR A 13 1.41 -5.32 12.52
C THR A 13 1.34 -6.05 11.18
N LEU A 14 0.38 -6.96 11.04
CA LEU A 14 0.12 -7.68 9.80
C LEU A 14 -0.34 -6.72 8.69
N GLN A 15 -1.25 -5.79 9.00
CA GLN A 15 -1.67 -4.76 8.05
C GLN A 15 -0.51 -3.88 7.58
N ARG A 16 0.41 -3.51 8.48
CA ARG A 16 1.60 -2.71 8.11
C ARG A 16 2.52 -3.48 7.15
N ARG A 17 2.72 -4.77 7.38
CA ARG A 17 3.53 -5.62 6.49
C ARG A 17 2.89 -5.76 5.11
N SER A 18 1.57 -5.92 5.04
CA SER A 18 0.84 -5.96 3.76
C SER A 18 0.98 -4.64 2.99
N ARG A 19 0.83 -3.49 3.67
CA ARG A 19 1.03 -2.17 3.04
C ARG A 19 2.46 -1.95 2.56
N ALA A 20 3.45 -2.39 3.33
CA ALA A 20 4.85 -2.31 2.93
C ALA A 20 5.14 -3.14 1.66
N ARG A 21 4.48 -4.30 1.49
CA ARG A 21 4.60 -5.11 0.27
C ARG A 21 3.96 -4.43 -0.94
N ILE A 22 2.78 -3.82 -0.76
CA ILE A 22 2.10 -3.04 -1.81
C ILE A 22 2.97 -1.86 -2.25
N LEU A 23 3.55 -1.13 -1.29
CA LEU A 23 4.45 -0.01 -1.57
C LEU A 23 5.72 -0.45 -2.31
N ASN A 24 6.34 -1.55 -1.89
CA ASN A 24 7.52 -2.07 -2.57
C ASN A 24 7.21 -2.47 -4.01
N GLU A 25 6.09 -3.17 -4.25
CA GLU A 25 5.68 -3.54 -5.60
C GLU A 25 5.34 -2.30 -6.46
N ALA A 26 4.71 -1.29 -5.84
CA ALA A 26 4.44 -0.01 -6.49
C ALA A 26 5.74 0.72 -6.87
N PHE A 27 6.78 0.60 -6.04
CA PHE A 27 8.10 1.15 -6.32
C PHE A 27 8.79 0.41 -7.48
N VAL A 28 8.76 -0.93 -7.46
CA VAL A 28 9.40 -1.77 -8.48
C VAL A 28 8.74 -1.65 -9.85
N THR A 29 7.41 -1.66 -9.90
CA THR A 29 6.67 -1.65 -11.18
C THR A 29 6.28 -0.23 -11.60
N GLY A 30 5.83 0.60 -10.67
CA GLY A 30 5.26 1.92 -10.98
C GLY A 30 3.96 1.88 -11.80
N ASP A 31 3.33 0.71 -11.90
CA ASP A 31 2.13 0.50 -12.71
C ASP A 31 0.91 0.18 -11.84
N PRO A 32 -0.14 1.02 -11.88
CA PRO A 32 -1.32 0.84 -11.04
C PRO A 32 -2.16 -0.39 -11.44
N LEU A 33 -2.19 -0.79 -12.71
CA LEU A 33 -2.95 -1.97 -13.16
C LEU A 33 -2.36 -3.25 -12.58
N LYS A 34 -1.03 -3.35 -12.49
CA LYS A 34 -0.37 -4.50 -11.87
C LYS A 34 -0.69 -4.61 -10.38
N LEU A 35 -0.76 -3.49 -9.66
CA LEU A 35 -1.13 -3.46 -8.24
C LEU A 35 -2.57 -3.91 -8.01
N MET A 36 -3.50 -3.50 -8.89
CA MET A 36 -4.89 -3.96 -8.84
C MET A 36 -4.98 -5.47 -9.03
N ARG A 37 -4.20 -6.04 -9.97
CA ARG A 37 -4.17 -7.49 -10.21
C ARG A 37 -3.50 -8.28 -9.09
N LEU A 38 -2.43 -7.76 -8.50
CA LEU A 38 -1.65 -8.48 -7.46
C LEU A 38 -2.30 -8.42 -6.08
N PHE A 39 -2.93 -7.29 -5.73
CA PHE A 39 -3.44 -7.05 -4.38
C PHE A 39 -4.95 -6.89 -4.31
N GLY A 40 -5.66 -6.90 -5.45
CA GLY A 40 -7.12 -6.72 -5.48
C GLY A 40 -7.57 -5.34 -5.01
N ILE A 41 -6.71 -4.33 -5.09
CA ILE A 41 -7.01 -2.96 -4.66
C ILE A 41 -7.70 -2.17 -5.78
N THR A 42 -8.39 -1.10 -5.42
CA THR A 42 -9.02 -0.20 -6.39
C THR A 42 -7.99 0.65 -7.12
N GLU A 43 -8.35 1.13 -8.32
CA GLU A 43 -7.51 2.02 -9.13
C GLU A 43 -7.05 3.25 -8.34
N GLN A 44 -7.96 3.92 -7.63
CA GLN A 44 -7.62 5.07 -6.79
C GLN A 44 -6.57 4.74 -5.72
N THR A 45 -6.66 3.55 -5.13
CA THR A 45 -5.70 3.08 -4.13
C THR A 45 -4.35 2.78 -4.78
N ALA A 46 -4.37 2.14 -5.95
CA ALA A 46 -3.17 1.84 -6.73
C ALA A 46 -2.44 3.11 -7.17
N MET A 47 -3.16 4.09 -7.73
CA MET A 47 -2.61 5.41 -8.10
C MET A 47 -2.02 6.14 -6.89
N ARG A 48 -2.68 6.09 -5.73
CA ARG A 48 -2.14 6.67 -4.50
C ARG A 48 -0.82 6.02 -4.09
N TYR A 49 -0.73 4.68 -4.16
CA TYR A 49 0.51 3.97 -3.85
C TYR A 49 1.62 4.25 -4.87
N VAL A 50 1.29 4.31 -6.17
CA VAL A 50 2.26 4.69 -7.22
C VAL A 50 2.73 6.13 -7.03
N GLY A 51 1.84 7.07 -6.68
CA GLY A 51 2.20 8.46 -6.43
C GLY A 51 3.07 8.65 -5.18
N VAL A 52 2.86 7.82 -4.14
CA VAL A 52 3.75 7.77 -2.96
C VAL A 52 5.09 7.11 -3.30
N ALA A 53 5.11 6.08 -4.14
CA ALA A 53 6.31 5.37 -4.54
C ALA A 53 7.17 6.17 -5.55
N HIS A 54 6.53 6.94 -6.43
CA HIS A 54 7.15 7.78 -7.47
C HIS A 54 6.72 9.23 -7.31
N PRO A 55 7.13 9.92 -6.24
CA PRO A 55 6.77 11.32 -6.03
C PRO A 55 7.33 12.22 -7.14
N GLU A 56 8.43 11.84 -7.82
CA GLU A 56 8.99 12.59 -8.94
C GLU A 56 8.09 12.64 -10.19
N ARG A 57 7.25 11.62 -10.40
CA ARG A 57 6.26 11.59 -11.50
C ARG A 57 5.03 12.42 -11.17
N THR A 58 4.64 12.47 -9.89
CA THR A 58 3.47 13.22 -9.42
C THR A 58 3.80 14.69 -9.16
N ALA A 59 5.02 15.00 -8.71
CA ALA A 59 5.48 16.37 -8.48
C ALA A 59 5.62 17.17 -9.78
N LYS A 60 5.86 16.51 -10.93
CA LYS A 60 5.89 17.16 -12.24
C LYS A 60 4.52 17.67 -12.72
N LEU A 61 3.42 17.29 -12.06
CA LEU A 61 2.07 17.79 -12.37
C LEU A 61 1.69 19.05 -11.56
N HIS A 62 2.50 19.45 -10.57
CA HIS A 62 2.41 20.75 -9.92
C HIS A 62 3.52 21.66 -10.45
N ARG A 63 3.34 22.22 -11.65
CA ARG A 63 3.99 23.47 -12.04
C ARG A 63 3.07 24.31 -12.90
#